data_AF-A0A352Y5Q2-F1
#
_entry.id   AF-A0A352Y5Q2-F1
#
_cell.length_a   1.000
_cell.length_b   1.000
_cell.length_c   1.000
_cell.angle_alpha   90.00
_cell.angle_beta   90.00
_cell.angle_gamma   90.00
#
_symmetry.space_group_name_H-M   'P 1'
#
loop_
_entity.id
_entity.type
_entity.pdbx_description
1 polymer ?
#
loop_
_entity_poly.entity_id
_entity_poly.type
_entity_poly.pdbx_seq_one_letter_code
_entity_poly.pdbx_strand_id
1 'polypeptide(L)'
;MEAENNEARQLLVAMIAQAPLNQWISFPSFARFIYRLNPVFLQRRQRLFPSPHWWLDQEEGRPLQPTQMNDWIRAEGHYLARLLRGPLYWWGISDLALSGDGRLLAFRLTPLAGLLLNGLEYGEQAVEEMQQRGPALDVLETGELLVESRSDAWPLIELIEDFAEVAGVRIDRLCYRLAPKSLAEALGRGQKSGNLLEFLGHIAQDEEKSDSPLQRLLAQLERWIASYGRVRLYTGVSLMEVADNLVMRELSATTSVEEQIVESITPTLMILKRQGAERIVEDLKRRGQSPLLHEEEYHGTK
;
A
#
# COMPACT_ATOMS: atom_id res chain seq x y z
N MET A 1 24.71 -22.91 -11.95
CA MET A 1 24.09 -23.13 -10.63
C MET A 1 24.85 -22.46 -9.48
N GLU A 2 26.07 -22.88 -9.10
CA GLU A 2 26.77 -22.24 -7.95
C GLU A 2 27.06 -20.75 -8.14
N ALA A 3 27.58 -20.35 -9.31
CA ALA A 3 27.84 -18.94 -9.62
C ALA A 3 26.54 -18.10 -9.66
N GLU A 4 25.44 -18.65 -10.18
CA GLU A 4 24.13 -17.98 -10.18
C GLU A 4 23.58 -17.80 -8.76
N ASN A 5 23.73 -18.82 -7.91
CA ASN A 5 23.30 -18.73 -6.51
C ASN A 5 24.13 -17.70 -5.73
N ASN A 6 25.43 -17.58 -6.03
CA ASN A 6 26.27 -16.56 -5.41
C ASN A 6 25.84 -15.15 -5.84
N GLU A 7 25.64 -14.92 -7.14
CA GLU A 7 25.13 -13.64 -7.66
C GLU A 7 23.75 -13.28 -7.08
N ALA A 8 22.85 -14.26 -6.99
CA ALA A 8 21.54 -14.07 -6.38
C ALA A 8 21.66 -13.66 -4.91
N ARG A 9 22.55 -14.29 -4.13
CA ARG A 9 22.79 -13.92 -2.73
C ARG A 9 23.39 -12.53 -2.60
N GLN A 10 24.41 -12.20 -3.40
CA GLN A 10 25.02 -10.88 -3.38
C GLN A 10 24.01 -9.79 -3.70
N LEU A 11 23.18 -10.01 -4.72
CA LEU A 11 22.13 -9.08 -5.13
C LEU A 11 21.06 -8.92 -4.04
N LEU A 12 20.60 -10.01 -3.43
CA LEU A 12 19.65 -9.95 -2.32
C LEU A 12 20.24 -9.26 -1.09
N VAL A 13 21.49 -9.57 -0.73
CA VAL A 13 22.18 -8.92 0.39
C VAL A 13 22.34 -7.43 0.14
N ALA A 14 22.72 -7.01 -1.08
CA ALA A 14 22.82 -5.60 -1.44
C ALA A 14 21.47 -4.88 -1.37
N MET A 15 20.37 -5.53 -1.74
CA MET A 15 19.02 -4.96 -1.59
C MET A 15 18.54 -4.94 -0.13
N ILE A 16 18.89 -5.95 0.66
CA ILE A 16 18.58 -6.00 2.10
C ILE A 16 19.39 -4.94 2.84
N ALA A 17 20.66 -4.73 2.48
CA ALA A 17 21.53 -3.72 3.08
C ALA A 17 20.97 -2.28 2.97
N GLN A 18 20.14 -2.02 1.97
CA GLN A 18 19.43 -0.75 1.78
C GLN A 18 18.20 -0.60 2.67
N ALA A 19 17.75 -1.65 3.37
CA ALA A 19 16.59 -1.53 4.25
C ALA A 19 16.92 -0.74 5.53
N PRO A 20 15.97 0.04 6.09
CA PRO A 20 16.23 0.84 7.28
C PRO A 20 16.57 -0.03 8.50
N LEU A 21 17.59 0.40 9.24
CA LEU A 21 17.98 -0.23 10.51
C LEU A 21 16.91 0.05 11.58
N ASN A 22 16.70 -0.92 12.46
CA ASN A 22 15.82 -0.87 13.62
C ASN A 22 14.33 -0.63 13.34
N GLN A 23 13.87 -0.73 12.09
CA GLN A 23 12.47 -0.61 11.72
C GLN A 23 11.86 -1.95 11.29
N TRP A 24 10.60 -2.19 11.67
CA TRP A 24 9.87 -3.40 11.26
C TRP A 24 9.31 -3.23 9.84
N ILE A 25 9.67 -4.15 8.96
CA ILE A 25 9.34 -4.14 7.54
C ILE A 25 8.47 -5.35 7.23
N SER A 26 7.29 -5.08 6.65
CA SER A 26 6.38 -6.11 6.15
C SER A 26 7.07 -6.97 5.09
N PHE A 27 7.17 -8.28 5.34
CA PHE A 27 7.77 -9.22 4.40
C PHE A 27 7.00 -9.29 3.08
N PRO A 28 5.65 -9.35 3.04
CA PRO A 28 4.91 -9.28 1.78
C PRO A 28 5.20 -8.02 0.96
N SER A 29 5.35 -6.86 1.61
CA SER A 29 5.67 -5.60 0.94
C SER A 29 7.09 -5.61 0.37
N PHE A 30 8.06 -6.07 1.17
CA PHE A 30 9.44 -6.22 0.73
C PHE A 30 9.58 -7.23 -0.41
N ALA A 31 8.88 -8.37 -0.34
CA ALA A 31 8.87 -9.36 -1.40
C ALA A 31 8.33 -8.79 -2.72
N ARG A 32 7.27 -7.97 -2.68
CA ARG A 32 6.77 -7.25 -3.87
C ARG A 32 7.76 -6.22 -4.41
N PHE A 33 8.51 -5.55 -3.54
CA PHE A 33 9.58 -4.64 -3.96
C PHE A 33 10.68 -5.39 -4.73
N ILE A 34 11.19 -6.50 -4.17
CA ILE A 34 12.19 -7.33 -4.84
C ILE A 34 11.65 -7.90 -6.17
N TYR A 35 10.39 -8.34 -6.19
CA TYR A 35 9.72 -8.80 -7.41
C TYR A 35 9.70 -7.74 -8.52
N ARG A 36 9.43 -6.47 -8.17
CA ARG A 36 9.42 -5.37 -9.15
C ARG A 36 10.81 -5.04 -9.68
N LEU A 37 11.83 -5.08 -8.84
CA LEU A 37 13.21 -4.76 -9.24
C LEU A 37 13.86 -5.88 -10.03
N ASN A 38 13.71 -7.12 -9.56
CA ASN A 38 14.36 -8.27 -10.18
C ASN A 38 13.52 -9.54 -9.95
N PRO A 39 12.48 -9.77 -10.78
CA PRO A 39 11.61 -10.93 -10.65
C PRO A 39 12.33 -12.26 -10.94
N VAL A 40 13.53 -12.23 -11.49
CA VAL A 40 14.23 -13.44 -12.00
C VAL A 40 15.60 -13.61 -11.39
N PHE A 41 15.82 -13.11 -10.17
CA PHE A 41 17.16 -13.08 -9.58
C PHE A 41 17.81 -14.47 -9.43
N LEU A 42 17.03 -15.55 -9.24
CA LEU A 42 17.55 -16.94 -9.21
C LEU A 42 17.89 -17.48 -10.60
N GLN A 43 17.18 -17.02 -11.63
CA GLN A 43 17.22 -17.56 -12.98
C GLN A 43 17.83 -16.57 -13.99
N ARG A 44 18.58 -15.57 -13.50
CA ARG A 44 19.05 -14.43 -14.30
C ARG A 44 19.85 -14.87 -15.53
N ARG A 45 20.79 -15.81 -15.36
CA ARG A 45 21.59 -16.31 -16.49
C ARG A 45 20.82 -17.30 -17.36
N GLN A 46 19.80 -17.99 -16.84
CA GLN A 46 18.96 -18.91 -17.61
C GLN A 46 18.17 -18.20 -18.72
N ARG A 47 17.87 -16.91 -18.54
CA ARG A 47 17.25 -16.08 -19.59
C ARG A 47 18.18 -15.62 -20.70
N LEU A 48 19.49 -15.78 -20.53
CA LEU A 48 20.47 -15.47 -21.58
C LEU A 48 20.52 -16.57 -22.65
N PHE A 49 19.98 -17.75 -22.36
CA PHE A 49 19.94 -18.88 -23.27
C PHE A 49 18.60 -18.95 -24.02
N PRO A 50 18.59 -19.35 -25.30
CA PRO A 50 17.35 -19.58 -26.06
C PRO A 50 16.48 -20.70 -25.46
N SER A 51 17.10 -21.62 -24.72
CA SER A 51 16.42 -22.66 -23.96
C SER A 51 17.08 -22.78 -22.60
N PRO A 52 16.33 -22.64 -21.49
CA PRO A 52 16.91 -22.69 -20.15
C PRO A 52 17.46 -24.10 -19.87
N HIS A 53 18.63 -24.16 -19.24
CA HIS A 53 19.29 -25.43 -18.91
C HIS A 53 18.65 -26.10 -17.67
N TRP A 54 17.94 -25.32 -16.85
CA TRP A 54 17.17 -25.80 -15.71
C TRP A 54 16.01 -24.83 -15.40
N TRP A 55 14.97 -25.34 -14.73
CA TRP A 55 13.84 -24.55 -14.23
C TRP A 55 13.40 -25.07 -12.86
N LEU A 56 12.57 -24.27 -12.16
CA LEU A 56 11.89 -24.69 -10.94
C LEU A 56 10.48 -25.14 -11.28
N ASP A 57 10.04 -26.22 -10.66
CA ASP A 57 8.77 -26.88 -10.94
C ASP A 57 8.07 -27.25 -9.63
N GLN A 58 6.75 -27.43 -9.68
CA GLN A 58 5.99 -28.12 -8.64
C GLN A 58 5.99 -29.63 -8.91
N GLU A 59 5.49 -30.43 -7.96
CA GLU A 59 5.40 -31.90 -8.11
C GLU A 59 4.57 -32.34 -9.34
N GLU A 60 3.74 -31.44 -9.88
CA GLU A 60 2.86 -31.67 -11.04
C GLU A 60 3.56 -31.50 -12.41
N GLY A 61 4.86 -31.13 -12.45
CA GLY A 61 5.65 -31.04 -13.69
C GLY A 61 5.34 -29.83 -14.58
N ARG A 62 4.77 -28.77 -13.99
CA ARG A 62 4.59 -27.46 -14.63
C ARG A 62 5.65 -26.45 -14.15
N PRO A 63 6.53 -25.93 -15.05
CA PRO A 63 7.53 -24.94 -14.68
C PRO A 63 6.89 -23.68 -14.08
N LEU A 64 7.42 -23.25 -12.93
CA LEU A 64 7.03 -22.02 -12.26
C LEU A 64 7.45 -20.82 -13.11
N GLN A 65 6.54 -19.88 -13.34
CA GLN A 65 6.80 -18.70 -14.14
C GLN A 65 7.13 -17.49 -13.26
N PRO A 66 8.37 -16.98 -13.25
CA PRO A 66 8.74 -15.84 -12.41
C PRO A 66 8.05 -14.51 -12.79
N THR A 67 7.31 -14.48 -13.91
CA THR A 67 6.47 -13.34 -14.33
C THR A 67 5.10 -13.33 -13.67
N GLN A 68 4.72 -14.39 -12.95
CA GLN A 68 3.48 -14.48 -12.20
C GLN A 68 3.80 -14.43 -10.71
N MET A 69 3.27 -13.43 -10.00
CA MET A 69 3.58 -13.23 -8.57
C MET A 69 3.30 -14.49 -7.72
N ASN A 70 2.25 -15.24 -8.04
CA ASN A 70 1.89 -16.47 -7.32
C ASN A 70 2.88 -17.62 -7.52
N ASP A 71 3.53 -17.69 -8.68
CA ASP A 71 4.58 -18.67 -8.96
C ASP A 71 5.91 -18.18 -8.38
N TRP A 72 6.18 -16.89 -8.52
CA TRP A 72 7.37 -16.23 -7.98
C TRP A 72 7.49 -16.37 -6.46
N ILE A 73 6.40 -16.18 -5.72
CA ILE A 73 6.43 -16.31 -4.25
C ILE A 73 6.77 -17.74 -3.81
N ARG A 74 6.45 -18.76 -4.63
CA ARG A 74 6.72 -20.18 -4.36
C ARG A 74 8.19 -20.56 -4.61
N ALA A 75 8.88 -19.84 -5.47
CA ALA A 75 10.29 -20.08 -5.80
C ALA A 75 11.20 -18.98 -5.23
N GLU A 76 11.30 -17.84 -5.90
CA GLU A 76 12.13 -16.70 -5.54
C GLU A 76 11.75 -16.13 -4.17
N GLY A 77 10.46 -15.93 -3.91
CA GLY A 77 9.97 -15.45 -2.62
C GLY A 77 10.28 -16.41 -1.47
N HIS A 78 10.18 -17.71 -1.72
CA HIS A 78 10.54 -18.75 -0.75
C HIS A 78 12.04 -18.73 -0.44
N TYR A 79 12.88 -18.54 -1.46
CA TYR A 79 14.33 -18.38 -1.26
C TYR A 79 14.64 -17.13 -0.42
N LEU A 80 14.03 -15.99 -0.73
CA LEU A 80 14.19 -14.74 0.02
C LEU A 80 13.78 -14.90 1.49
N ALA A 81 12.62 -15.52 1.74
CA ALA A 81 12.17 -15.82 3.10
C ALA A 81 13.17 -16.69 3.85
N ARG A 82 13.77 -17.68 3.18
CA ARG A 82 14.75 -18.59 3.77
C ARG A 82 16.08 -17.91 4.06
N LEU A 83 16.48 -16.93 3.25
CA LEU A 83 17.67 -16.11 3.50
C LEU A 83 17.52 -15.27 4.78
N LEU A 84 16.36 -14.61 4.95
CA LEU A 84 16.03 -13.84 6.14
C LEU A 84 15.92 -14.74 7.39
N ARG A 85 15.21 -15.88 7.27
CA ARG A 85 14.99 -16.80 8.40
C ARG A 85 16.20 -17.65 8.79
N GLY A 86 17.14 -17.82 7.87
CA GLY A 86 18.33 -18.64 8.08
C GLY A 86 19.51 -17.75 8.46
N PRO A 87 20.48 -17.56 7.56
CA PRO A 87 21.75 -16.92 7.90
C PRO A 87 21.59 -15.50 8.45
N LEU A 88 20.69 -14.67 7.91
CA LEU A 88 20.56 -13.30 8.42
C LEU A 88 20.03 -13.24 9.86
N TYR A 89 19.11 -14.15 10.22
CA TYR A 89 18.65 -14.29 11.60
C TYR A 89 19.68 -14.95 12.52
N TRP A 90 20.33 -16.04 12.10
CA TRP A 90 21.32 -16.76 12.92
C TRP A 90 22.51 -15.89 13.32
N TRP A 91 22.93 -15.00 12.42
CA TRP A 91 24.03 -14.07 12.66
C TRP A 91 23.58 -12.77 13.35
N GLY A 92 22.31 -12.66 13.74
CA GLY A 92 21.77 -11.47 14.41
C GLY A 92 21.69 -10.23 13.53
N ILE A 93 21.75 -10.38 12.20
CA ILE A 93 21.62 -9.28 11.23
C ILE A 93 20.15 -8.82 11.15
N SER A 94 19.20 -9.73 11.32
CA SER A 94 17.77 -9.42 11.30
C SER A 94 17.01 -10.07 12.43
N ASP A 95 16.07 -9.36 13.02
CA ASP A 95 14.98 -9.92 13.82
C ASP A 95 13.78 -10.28 12.94
N LEU A 96 12.96 -11.24 13.38
CA LEU A 96 11.84 -11.76 12.60
C LEU A 96 10.54 -11.71 13.41
N ALA A 97 9.46 -11.35 12.75
CA ALA A 97 8.10 -11.54 13.23
C ALA A 97 7.48 -12.70 12.44
N LEU A 98 7.10 -13.76 13.15
CA LEU A 98 6.48 -14.95 12.57
C LEU A 98 5.01 -15.04 12.98
N SER A 99 4.18 -15.60 12.10
CA SER A 99 2.82 -16.00 12.44
C SER A 99 2.82 -17.29 13.28
N GLY A 100 1.66 -17.64 13.86
CA GLY A 100 1.51 -18.87 14.66
C GLY A 100 1.80 -20.17 13.90
N ASP A 101 1.66 -20.16 12.57
CA ASP A 101 2.03 -21.26 11.65
C ASP A 101 3.46 -21.14 11.11
N GLY A 102 4.26 -20.21 11.66
CA GLY A 102 5.67 -20.06 11.34
C GLY A 102 5.96 -19.42 9.99
N ARG A 103 5.05 -18.63 9.41
CA ARG A 103 5.31 -17.83 8.20
C ARG A 103 5.95 -16.49 8.57
N LEU A 104 6.83 -15.98 7.71
CA LEU A 104 7.46 -14.68 7.92
C LEU A 104 6.48 -13.55 7.62
N LEU A 105 6.13 -12.77 8.64
CA LEU A 105 5.22 -11.62 8.53
C LEU A 105 5.99 -10.32 8.32
N ALA A 106 7.04 -10.12 9.11
CA ALA A 106 7.89 -8.94 9.03
C ALA A 106 9.30 -9.28 9.49
N PHE A 107 10.26 -8.42 9.16
CA PHE A 107 11.63 -8.49 9.67
C PHE A 107 12.13 -7.10 10.04
N ARG A 108 13.14 -7.02 10.87
CA ARG A 108 13.81 -5.77 11.25
C ARG A 108 15.30 -5.98 11.16
N LEU A 109 16.04 -5.07 10.53
CA LEU A 109 17.49 -5.12 10.56
C LEU A 109 18.02 -4.58 11.89
N THR A 110 18.96 -5.29 12.49
CA THR A 110 19.59 -4.88 13.75
C THR A 110 20.75 -3.92 13.46
N PRO A 111 21.32 -3.23 14.46
CA PRO A 111 22.52 -2.42 14.26
C PRO A 111 23.71 -3.23 13.71
N LEU A 112 23.74 -4.54 13.97
CA LEU A 112 24.75 -5.45 13.45
C LEU A 112 24.67 -5.60 11.92
N ALA A 113 23.49 -5.42 11.33
CA ALA A 113 23.34 -5.35 9.87
C ALA A 113 24.14 -4.21 9.26
N GLY A 114 24.13 -3.02 9.90
CA GLY A 114 24.93 -1.89 9.44
C GLY A 114 26.43 -2.22 9.43
N LEU A 115 26.91 -2.86 10.49
CA LEU A 115 28.33 -3.24 10.61
C LEU A 115 28.75 -4.33 9.61
N LEU A 116 27.92 -5.34 9.40
CA LEU A 116 28.27 -6.53 8.60
C LEU A 116 27.93 -6.40 7.12
N LEU A 117 26.86 -5.66 6.77
CA LEU A 117 26.40 -5.53 5.38
C LEU A 117 26.94 -4.26 4.70
N ASN A 118 27.13 -3.17 5.46
CA ASN A 118 27.61 -1.90 4.90
C ASN A 118 29.11 -1.67 5.15
N GLY A 119 29.78 -2.54 5.91
CA GLY A 119 31.18 -2.41 6.28
C GLY A 119 31.42 -1.37 7.37
N LEU A 120 32.62 -1.40 7.98
CA LEU A 120 33.06 -0.39 8.95
C LEU A 120 33.35 0.94 8.24
N GLU A 121 32.31 1.71 7.97
CA GLU A 121 32.39 3.16 7.85
C GLU A 121 31.50 3.79 8.93
N TYR A 122 31.83 3.50 10.20
CA TYR A 122 31.49 4.39 11.30
C TYR A 122 32.60 5.45 11.40
N GLY A 123 32.80 6.19 10.31
CA GLY A 123 33.55 7.43 10.32
C GLY A 123 32.56 8.57 10.48
N GLU A 124 32.87 9.57 11.29
CA GLU A 124 32.10 10.82 11.44
C GLU A 124 31.75 11.46 10.07
N GLN A 125 32.48 11.10 9.01
CA GLN A 125 32.22 11.44 7.61
C GLN A 125 30.92 10.87 7.01
N ALA A 126 30.43 9.69 7.40
CA ALA A 126 29.15 9.17 6.88
C ALA A 126 27.94 9.93 7.45
N VAL A 127 28.08 10.44 8.68
CA VAL A 127 27.10 11.32 9.31
C VAL A 127 27.16 12.72 8.69
N GLU A 128 28.36 13.24 8.40
CA GLU A 128 28.53 14.51 7.66
C GLU A 128 28.03 14.43 6.22
N GLU A 129 28.26 13.32 5.50
CA GLU A 129 27.70 13.12 4.15
C GLU A 129 26.18 12.94 4.16
N MET A 130 25.60 12.30 5.18
CA MET A 130 24.14 12.26 5.36
C MET A 130 23.57 13.65 5.67
N GLN A 131 24.31 14.51 6.38
CA GLN A 131 23.91 15.88 6.76
C GLN A 131 24.13 16.92 5.64
N GLN A 132 25.06 16.68 4.71
CA GLN A 132 25.34 17.57 3.57
C GLN A 132 24.57 17.21 2.29
N ARG A 133 23.78 16.12 2.29
CA ARG A 133 22.96 15.71 1.15
C ARG A 133 21.67 16.52 1.10
N GLY A 134 21.34 17.03 -0.09
CA GLY A 134 20.16 17.87 -0.36
C GLY A 134 18.83 17.21 -0.01
N PRO A 135 17.71 17.95 -0.13
CA PRO A 135 16.40 17.47 0.31
C PRO A 135 15.99 16.18 -0.42
N ALA A 136 15.45 15.22 0.33
CA ALA A 136 14.99 13.94 -0.21
C ALA A 136 13.77 14.07 -1.16
N LEU A 137 13.15 15.25 -1.17
CA LEU A 137 11.96 15.60 -1.93
C LEU A 137 12.19 16.92 -2.66
N ASP A 138 12.03 16.92 -3.98
CA ASP A 138 11.89 18.16 -4.76
C ASP A 138 10.47 18.27 -5.30
N VAL A 139 9.90 19.47 -5.25
CA VAL A 139 8.62 19.76 -5.89
C VAL A 139 8.85 20.62 -7.11
N LEU A 140 8.45 20.11 -8.28
CA LEU A 140 8.53 20.86 -9.52
C LEU A 140 7.45 21.95 -9.58
N GLU A 141 7.68 22.98 -10.39
CA GLU A 141 6.68 24.02 -10.72
C GLU A 141 5.37 23.45 -11.28
N THR A 142 5.44 22.26 -11.87
CA THR A 142 4.29 21.51 -12.40
C THR A 142 3.44 20.86 -11.30
N GLY A 143 3.88 20.86 -10.04
CA GLY A 143 3.25 20.15 -8.92
C GLY A 143 3.57 18.65 -8.86
N GLU A 144 4.51 18.18 -9.67
CA GLU A 144 5.06 16.83 -9.57
C GLU A 144 6.06 16.76 -8.41
N LEU A 145 5.97 15.68 -7.63
CA LEU A 145 6.89 15.35 -6.55
C LEU A 145 7.98 14.43 -7.09
N LEU A 146 9.25 14.81 -6.89
CA LEU A 146 10.42 14.00 -7.18
C LEU A 146 11.03 13.54 -5.87
N VAL A 147 10.94 12.25 -5.58
CA VAL A 147 11.50 11.66 -4.37
C VAL A 147 12.74 10.86 -4.75
N GLU A 148 13.85 11.08 -4.05
CA GLU A 148 15.04 10.25 -4.24
C GLU A 148 14.76 8.81 -3.80
N SER A 149 15.25 7.84 -4.58
CA SER A 149 15.09 6.40 -4.29
C SER A 149 16.05 5.94 -3.18
N ARG A 150 15.91 6.52 -1.99
CA ARG A 150 16.80 6.32 -0.83
C ARG A 150 16.06 5.74 0.38
N SER A 151 16.80 5.02 1.23
CA SER A 151 16.23 4.24 2.32
C SER A 151 15.63 5.07 3.46
N ASP A 152 16.21 6.23 3.72
CA ASP A 152 15.71 7.28 4.61
C ASP A 152 14.48 8.00 4.05
N ALA A 153 14.31 8.03 2.72
CA ALA A 153 13.08 8.54 2.08
C ALA A 153 11.96 7.48 2.02
N TRP A 154 12.19 6.24 2.47
CA TRP A 154 11.18 5.19 2.40
C TRP A 154 9.86 5.53 3.12
N PRO A 155 9.87 6.04 4.37
CA PRO A 155 8.62 6.45 5.02
C PRO A 155 7.88 7.56 4.26
N LEU A 156 8.64 8.45 3.60
CA LEU A 156 8.10 9.48 2.74
C LEU A 156 7.47 8.90 1.46
N ILE A 157 8.13 7.94 0.83
CA ILE A 157 7.63 7.24 -0.36
C ILE A 157 6.31 6.54 -0.02
N GLU A 158 6.27 5.78 1.08
CA GLU A 158 5.05 5.09 1.54
C GLU A 158 3.91 6.08 1.80
N LEU A 159 4.22 7.18 2.50
CA LEU A 159 3.25 8.24 2.78
C LEU A 159 2.75 8.93 1.50
N ILE A 160 3.60 9.19 0.51
CA ILE A 160 3.18 9.80 -0.77
C ILE A 160 2.35 8.80 -1.59
N GLU A 161 2.74 7.53 -1.64
CA GLU A 161 2.05 6.49 -2.42
C GLU A 161 0.60 6.27 -1.95
N ASP A 162 0.30 6.51 -0.67
CA ASP A 162 -1.06 6.42 -0.15
C ASP A 162 -2.02 7.47 -0.75
N PHE A 163 -1.48 8.62 -1.18
CA PHE A 163 -2.26 9.80 -1.61
C PHE A 163 -2.01 10.24 -3.06
N ALA A 164 -0.92 9.80 -3.69
CA ALA A 164 -0.47 10.26 -5.01
C ALA A 164 -0.63 9.20 -6.10
N GLU A 165 -0.72 9.66 -7.34
CA GLU A 165 -0.62 8.83 -8.53
C GLU A 165 0.85 8.66 -8.92
N VAL A 166 1.24 7.44 -9.33
CA VAL A 166 2.58 7.16 -9.82
C VAL A 166 2.73 7.74 -11.22
N ALA A 167 3.66 8.70 -11.38
CA ALA A 167 3.94 9.37 -12.64
C ALA A 167 5.19 8.81 -13.37
N GLY A 168 5.90 7.85 -12.76
CA GLY A 168 7.03 7.13 -13.35
C GLY A 168 8.34 7.37 -12.59
N VAL A 169 9.47 7.29 -13.30
CA VAL A 169 10.81 7.51 -12.75
C VAL A 169 11.57 8.47 -13.67
N ARG A 170 12.23 9.48 -13.10
CA ARG A 170 13.10 10.42 -13.83
C ARG A 170 14.44 10.53 -13.12
N ILE A 171 15.53 10.24 -13.83
CA ILE A 171 16.91 10.42 -13.35
C ILE A 171 17.06 9.87 -11.91
N ASP A 172 16.75 8.59 -11.72
CA ASP A 172 16.86 7.88 -10.43
C ASP A 172 15.94 8.38 -9.29
N ARG A 173 15.02 9.32 -9.59
CA ARG A 173 13.97 9.80 -8.68
C ARG A 173 12.61 9.23 -9.05
N LEU A 174 11.84 8.86 -8.04
CA LEU A 174 10.45 8.45 -8.18
C LEU A 174 9.58 9.68 -8.39
N CYS A 175 8.75 9.64 -9.44
CA CYS A 175 7.85 10.73 -9.79
C CYS A 175 6.43 10.42 -9.31
N TYR A 176 5.89 11.30 -8.49
CA TYR A 176 4.51 11.23 -8.01
C TYR A 176 3.74 12.49 -8.36
N ARG A 177 2.42 12.34 -8.49
CA ARG A 177 1.52 13.46 -8.73
C ARG A 177 0.36 13.40 -7.76
N LEU A 178 0.20 14.45 -6.95
CA LEU A 178 -0.97 14.62 -6.10
C LEU A 178 -2.11 15.24 -6.93
N ALA A 179 -3.24 14.53 -7.00
CA ALA A 179 -4.42 14.96 -7.73
C ALA A 179 -5.65 14.96 -6.81
N PRO A 180 -6.69 15.77 -7.10
CA PRO A 180 -7.92 15.77 -6.31
C PRO A 180 -8.56 14.37 -6.24
N LYS A 181 -8.47 13.63 -7.35
CA LYS A 181 -9.00 12.27 -7.46
C LYS A 181 -8.28 11.28 -6.54
N SER A 182 -6.95 11.21 -6.62
CA SER A 182 -6.16 10.29 -5.79
C SER A 182 -6.31 10.58 -4.30
N LEU A 183 -6.37 11.87 -3.95
CA LEU A 183 -6.62 12.32 -2.59
C LEU A 183 -8.02 11.94 -2.09
N ALA A 184 -9.06 12.12 -2.91
CA ALA A 184 -10.42 11.73 -2.58
C ALA A 184 -10.54 10.20 -2.40
N GLU A 185 -9.88 9.41 -3.24
CA GLU A 185 -9.84 7.95 -3.10
C GLU A 185 -9.13 7.52 -1.80
N ALA A 186 -8.01 8.16 -1.47
CA ALA A 186 -7.28 7.89 -0.22
C ALA A 186 -8.13 8.20 1.01
N LEU A 187 -8.77 9.37 1.05
CA LEU A 187 -9.70 9.76 2.12
C LEU A 187 -10.91 8.81 2.19
N GLY A 188 -11.43 8.36 1.05
CA GLY A 188 -12.50 7.36 0.97
C GLY A 188 -12.11 6.00 1.55
N ARG A 189 -10.83 5.63 1.51
CA ARG A 189 -10.27 4.43 2.17
C ARG A 189 -10.05 4.61 3.68
N GLY A 190 -10.37 5.78 4.24
CA GLY A 190 -10.17 6.09 5.66
C GLY A 190 -8.73 6.53 6.00
N GLN A 191 -7.91 6.85 5.00
CA GLN A 191 -6.56 7.38 5.24
C GLN A 191 -6.63 8.77 5.87
N LYS A 192 -5.73 9.06 6.81
CA LYS A 192 -5.66 10.35 7.50
C LYS A 192 -4.64 11.25 6.82
N SER A 193 -5.10 12.35 6.21
CA SER A 193 -4.22 13.32 5.52
C SER A 193 -3.36 14.17 6.45
N GLY A 194 -3.58 14.13 7.77
CA GLY A 194 -2.84 14.92 8.75
C GLY A 194 -1.32 14.66 8.70
N ASN A 195 -0.93 13.38 8.66
CA ASN A 195 0.49 13.00 8.60
C ASN A 195 1.17 13.51 7.31
N LEU A 196 0.45 13.50 6.19
CA LEU A 196 0.95 14.02 4.91
C LEU A 196 1.17 15.54 4.98
N LEU A 197 0.19 16.29 5.51
CA LEU A 197 0.30 17.74 5.63
C LEU A 197 1.37 18.17 6.62
N GLU A 198 1.48 17.49 7.76
CA GLU A 198 2.51 17.75 8.77
C GLU A 198 3.90 17.51 8.20
N PHE A 199 4.10 16.38 7.52
CA PHE A 199 5.38 16.03 6.92
C PHE A 199 5.80 17.01 5.81
N LEU A 200 4.91 17.30 4.85
CA LEU A 200 5.18 18.26 3.79
C LEU A 200 5.36 19.68 4.34
N GLY A 201 4.63 20.02 5.42
CA GLY A 201 4.76 21.29 6.13
C GLY A 201 6.11 21.47 6.81
N HIS A 202 6.67 20.42 7.40
CA HIS A 202 8.03 20.45 7.96
C HIS A 202 9.08 20.74 6.89
N ILE A 203 8.99 20.07 5.72
CA ILE A 203 9.91 20.32 4.60
C ILE A 203 9.77 21.77 4.08
N ALA A 204 8.54 22.28 4.01
CA ALA A 204 8.29 23.63 3.53
C ALA A 204 8.79 24.74 4.48
N GLN A 205 8.97 24.44 5.77
CA GLN A 205 9.53 25.38 6.75
C GLN A 205 11.05 25.51 6.66
N ASP A 206 11.73 24.45 6.20
CA ASP A 206 13.17 24.44 5.97
C ASP A 206 13.56 25.18 4.67
N GLU A 207 12.61 25.43 3.77
CA GLU A 207 12.83 26.24 2.58
C GLU A 207 12.77 27.76 2.89
N GLU A 208 13.88 28.48 2.70
CA GLU A 208 13.98 29.94 2.93
C GLU A 208 13.05 30.81 2.05
N LYS A 209 12.40 30.23 1.02
CA LYS A 209 11.61 30.97 0.03
C LYS A 209 10.11 30.92 0.36
N SER A 210 9.53 32.10 0.61
CA SER A 210 8.10 32.28 0.93
C SER A 210 7.11 32.02 -0.23
N ASP A 211 7.56 31.60 -1.42
CA ASP A 211 6.70 31.27 -2.56
C ASP A 211 7.26 30.06 -3.34
N SER A 212 7.53 28.97 -2.61
CA SER A 212 8.03 27.75 -3.20
C SER A 212 6.90 26.91 -3.83
N PRO A 213 7.22 26.07 -4.84
CA PRO A 213 6.25 25.12 -5.41
C PRO A 213 5.59 24.22 -4.36
N LEU A 214 6.34 23.85 -3.31
CA LEU A 214 5.84 23.02 -2.21
C LEU A 214 4.78 23.75 -1.38
N GLN A 215 4.96 25.04 -1.07
CA GLN A 215 3.95 25.84 -0.35
C GLN A 215 2.67 26.00 -1.16
N ARG A 216 2.77 26.22 -2.49
CA ARG A 216 1.60 26.25 -3.38
C ARG A 216 0.85 24.92 -3.38
N LEU A 217 1.59 23.81 -3.42
CA LEU A 217 1.03 22.46 -3.37
C LEU A 217 0.33 22.19 -2.04
N LEU A 218 0.94 22.56 -0.91
CA LEU A 218 0.32 22.46 0.41
C LEU A 218 -1.01 23.20 0.49
N ALA A 219 -1.05 24.48 0.08
CA ALA A 219 -2.27 25.27 0.05
C ALA A 219 -3.34 24.69 -0.90
N GLN A 220 -2.92 23.99 -1.95
CA GLN A 220 -3.83 23.28 -2.85
C GLN A 220 -4.39 22.01 -2.21
N LEU A 221 -3.57 21.22 -1.51
CA LEU A 221 -3.99 20.03 -0.77
C LEU A 221 -4.99 20.38 0.33
N GLU A 222 -4.71 21.41 1.13
CA GLU A 222 -5.62 21.88 2.19
C GLU A 222 -6.98 22.26 1.63
N ARG A 223 -7.03 22.97 0.49
CA ARG A 223 -8.28 23.32 -0.19
C ARG A 223 -9.05 22.08 -0.65
N TRP A 224 -8.36 21.10 -1.23
CA TRP A 224 -8.99 19.86 -1.66
C TRP A 224 -9.55 19.07 -0.48
N ILE A 225 -8.77 18.91 0.61
CA ILE A 225 -9.21 18.23 1.83
C ILE A 225 -10.41 18.95 2.45
N ALA A 226 -10.38 20.28 2.54
CA ALA A 226 -11.48 21.07 3.07
C ALA A 226 -12.76 20.99 2.22
N SER A 227 -12.62 20.68 0.92
CA SER A 227 -13.75 20.51 0.00
C SER A 227 -14.29 19.07 -0.03
N TYR A 228 -13.48 18.08 0.38
CA TYR A 228 -13.85 16.67 0.36
C TYR A 228 -15.04 16.40 1.29
N GLY A 229 -16.04 15.66 0.79
CA GLY A 229 -17.23 15.30 1.55
C GLY A 229 -18.24 16.44 1.77
N ARG A 230 -18.03 17.65 1.21
CA ARG A 230 -19.05 18.72 1.23
C ARG A 230 -20.28 18.37 0.40
N VAL A 231 -20.08 17.63 -0.68
CA VAL A 231 -21.15 17.06 -1.51
C VAL A 231 -20.90 15.56 -1.59
N ARG A 232 -21.92 14.76 -1.27
CA ARG A 232 -21.89 13.30 -1.36
C ARG A 232 -22.91 12.84 -2.39
N LEU A 233 -22.45 12.04 -3.34
CA LEU A 233 -23.31 11.40 -4.34
C LEU A 233 -23.26 9.89 -4.08
N TYR A 234 -24.43 9.30 -3.86
CA TYR A 234 -24.56 7.85 -3.71
C TYR A 234 -25.15 7.29 -4.98
N THR A 235 -24.42 6.39 -5.64
CA THR A 235 -24.85 5.74 -6.88
C THR A 235 -24.97 4.23 -6.65
N GLY A 236 -25.95 3.59 -7.28
CA GLY A 236 -26.15 2.15 -7.14
C GLY A 236 -26.43 1.72 -5.70
N VAL A 237 -27.15 2.54 -4.93
CA VAL A 237 -27.61 2.24 -3.57
C VAL A 237 -29.14 2.17 -3.55
N SER A 238 -29.69 1.51 -2.54
CA SER A 238 -31.13 1.49 -2.29
C SER A 238 -31.46 2.37 -1.09
N LEU A 239 -32.55 3.11 -1.15
CA LEU A 239 -33.04 3.89 -0.02
C LEU A 239 -34.08 3.05 0.74
N MET A 240 -33.93 2.91 2.04
CA MET A 240 -34.92 2.28 2.92
C MET A 240 -35.49 3.30 3.87
N GLU A 241 -36.81 3.44 3.83
CA GLU A 241 -37.59 4.21 4.79
C GLU A 241 -38.34 3.26 5.72
N VAL A 242 -38.25 3.52 7.01
CA VAL A 242 -38.89 2.75 8.07
C VAL A 242 -39.93 3.63 8.75
N ALA A 243 -41.09 3.07 9.10
CA ALA A 243 -42.21 3.85 9.64
C ALA A 243 -41.85 4.61 10.93
N ASP A 244 -41.09 3.99 11.83
CA ASP A 244 -40.65 4.59 13.08
C ASP A 244 -39.40 3.87 13.66
N ASN A 245 -38.90 4.41 14.78
CA ASN A 245 -37.75 3.86 15.49
C ASN A 245 -37.98 2.46 16.09
N LEU A 246 -39.24 2.09 16.39
CA LEU A 246 -39.55 0.77 16.95
C LEU A 246 -39.39 -0.29 15.87
N VAL A 247 -39.94 -0.05 14.68
CA VAL A 247 -39.76 -0.93 13.52
C VAL A 247 -38.28 -1.03 13.15
N MET A 248 -37.51 0.06 13.25
CA MET A 248 -36.08 -0.02 12.99
C MET A 248 -35.34 -0.91 14.01
N ARG A 249 -35.68 -0.80 15.30
CA ARG A 249 -35.12 -1.68 16.34
C ARG A 249 -35.50 -3.15 16.12
N GLU A 250 -36.74 -3.40 15.71
CA GLU A 250 -37.19 -4.74 15.35
C GLU A 250 -36.40 -5.27 14.16
N LEU A 251 -36.25 -4.49 13.09
CA LEU A 251 -35.47 -4.85 11.90
C LEU A 251 -34.01 -5.14 12.25
N SER A 252 -33.35 -4.30 13.06
CA SER A 252 -32.00 -4.54 13.56
C SER A 252 -31.88 -5.85 14.34
N ALA A 253 -32.87 -6.16 15.19
CA ALA A 253 -32.84 -7.38 16.01
C ALA A 253 -33.20 -8.65 15.22
N THR A 254 -33.86 -8.50 14.07
CA THR A 254 -34.45 -9.61 13.33
C THR A 254 -33.81 -9.88 11.98
N THR A 255 -33.09 -8.92 11.40
CA THR A 255 -32.50 -9.04 10.06
C THR A 255 -31.06 -8.59 10.09
N SER A 256 -30.29 -8.92 9.05
CA SER A 256 -28.92 -8.42 8.90
C SER A 256 -28.86 -6.97 8.36
N VAL A 257 -29.87 -6.14 8.65
CA VAL A 257 -30.00 -4.79 8.08
C VAL A 257 -28.80 -3.91 8.41
N GLU A 258 -28.25 -4.02 9.63
CA GLU A 258 -27.11 -3.21 10.07
C GLU A 258 -25.86 -3.41 9.21
N GLU A 259 -25.64 -4.64 8.72
CA GLU A 259 -24.51 -4.96 7.84
C GLU A 259 -24.68 -4.39 6.41
N GLN A 260 -25.92 -4.05 6.05
CA GLN A 260 -26.28 -3.55 4.72
C GLN A 260 -26.36 -2.03 4.67
N ILE A 261 -26.42 -1.33 5.81
CA ILE A 261 -26.43 0.13 5.87
C ILE A 261 -25.07 0.69 5.43
N VAL A 262 -25.10 1.56 4.42
CA VAL A 262 -23.97 2.38 3.99
C VAL A 262 -23.91 3.65 4.84
N GLU A 263 -25.05 4.31 5.02
CA GLU A 263 -25.16 5.54 5.80
C GLU A 263 -26.60 5.76 6.29
N SER A 264 -26.76 6.31 7.49
CA SER A 264 -28.06 6.68 8.05
C SER A 264 -28.28 8.19 7.87
N ILE A 265 -29.26 8.57 7.05
CA ILE A 265 -29.63 9.99 6.84
C ILE A 265 -30.40 10.50 8.06
N THR A 266 -31.37 9.70 8.52
CA THR A 266 -32.11 9.89 9.75
C THR A 266 -32.26 8.54 10.47
N PRO A 267 -32.76 8.50 11.72
CA PRO A 267 -33.05 7.24 12.41
C PRO A 267 -34.04 6.32 11.67
N THR A 268 -34.81 6.84 10.72
CA THR A 268 -35.82 6.12 9.94
C THR A 268 -35.53 6.06 8.45
N LEU A 269 -34.49 6.74 7.96
CA LEU A 269 -34.15 6.82 6.54
C LEU A 269 -32.67 6.46 6.33
N MET A 270 -32.43 5.37 5.60
CA MET A 270 -31.11 4.75 5.51
C MET A 270 -30.76 4.41 4.06
N ILE A 271 -29.49 4.60 3.72
CA ILE A 271 -28.91 4.18 2.46
C ILE A 271 -28.36 2.77 2.65
N LEU A 272 -28.79 1.84 1.80
CA LEU A 272 -28.39 0.44 1.80
C LEU A 272 -27.50 0.12 0.60
N LYS A 273 -26.64 -0.87 0.75
CA LYS A 273 -25.93 -1.52 -0.36
C LYS A 273 -26.97 -2.06 -1.35
N ARG A 274 -26.68 -2.01 -2.65
CA ARG A 274 -27.58 -2.53 -3.71
C ARG A 274 -28.11 -3.95 -3.43
N GLN A 275 -27.19 -4.86 -3.11
CA GLN A 275 -27.52 -6.26 -2.81
C GLN A 275 -28.19 -6.42 -1.43
N GLY A 276 -28.05 -5.41 -0.56
CA GLY A 276 -28.61 -5.42 0.78
C GLY A 276 -30.13 -5.31 0.78
N ALA A 277 -30.69 -4.53 -0.15
CA ALA A 277 -32.14 -4.39 -0.28
C ALA A 277 -32.82 -5.72 -0.60
N GLU A 278 -32.29 -6.47 -1.58
CA GLU A 278 -32.83 -7.79 -1.96
C GLU A 278 -32.83 -8.76 -0.77
N ARG A 279 -31.73 -8.79 0.00
CA ARG A 279 -31.62 -9.64 1.20
C ARG A 279 -32.64 -9.27 2.27
N ILE A 280 -32.82 -7.97 2.54
CA ILE A 280 -33.79 -7.50 3.53
C ILE A 280 -35.22 -7.83 3.09
N VAL A 281 -35.53 -7.70 1.79
CA VAL A 281 -36.85 -8.09 1.24
C VAL A 281 -37.09 -9.59 1.43
N GLU A 282 -36.09 -10.44 1.17
CA GLU A 282 -36.21 -11.88 1.41
C GLU A 282 -36.42 -12.22 2.89
N ASP A 283 -35.66 -11.58 3.79
CA ASP A 283 -35.79 -11.77 5.23
C ASP A 283 -37.18 -11.37 5.73
N LEU A 284 -37.72 -10.26 5.24
CA LEU A 284 -39.08 -9.81 5.56
C LEU A 284 -40.13 -10.78 5.03
N LYS A 285 -39.99 -11.25 3.78
CA LYS A 285 -40.90 -12.24 3.18
C LYS A 285 -40.92 -13.54 3.97
N ARG A 286 -39.77 -14.03 4.42
CA ARG A 286 -39.67 -15.23 5.29
C ARG A 286 -40.42 -15.07 6.61
N ARG A 287 -40.59 -13.83 7.07
CA ARG A 287 -41.30 -13.45 8.31
C ARG A 287 -42.77 -13.10 8.06
N GLY A 288 -43.28 -13.26 6.84
CA GLY A 288 -44.65 -12.92 6.47
C GLY A 288 -44.91 -11.42 6.32
N GLN A 289 -43.87 -10.60 6.26
CA GLN A 289 -43.95 -9.15 6.03
C GLN A 289 -43.57 -8.84 4.58
N SER A 290 -44.26 -7.89 3.95
CA SER A 290 -43.97 -7.46 2.57
C SER A 290 -43.67 -5.96 2.57
N PRO A 291 -42.42 -5.56 2.25
CA PRO A 291 -42.10 -4.14 2.13
C PRO A 291 -42.73 -3.53 0.88
N LEU A 292 -42.98 -2.23 0.92
CA LEU A 292 -43.39 -1.46 -0.25
C LEU A 292 -42.14 -1.13 -1.09
N LEU A 293 -42.12 -1.54 -2.36
CA LEU A 293 -41.00 -1.32 -3.28
C LEU A 293 -41.34 -0.17 -4.23
N HIS A 294 -40.43 0.81 -4.32
CA HIS A 294 -40.50 1.90 -5.28
C HIS A 294 -39.38 1.68 -6.31
N GLU A 295 -39.70 1.08 -7.45
CA GLU A 295 -38.76 0.88 -8.55
C GLU A 295 -38.90 2.00 -9.59
N GLU A 296 -37.79 2.43 -10.20
CA GLU A 296 -37.80 3.48 -11.25
C GLU A 296 -38.77 3.16 -12.40
N GLU A 297 -39.01 1.88 -12.69
CA GLU A 297 -39.94 1.46 -13.76
C GLU A 297 -41.42 1.84 -13.49
N TYR A 298 -41.81 2.11 -12.24
CA TYR A 298 -43.17 2.54 -11.89
C TYR A 298 -43.38 4.06 -11.93
N HIS A 299 -42.30 4.83 -11.93
CA HIS A 299 -42.34 6.28 -12.05
C HIS A 299 -41.81 6.69 -13.41
N GLY A 300 -42.69 6.64 -14.42
CA GLY A 300 -42.40 7.19 -15.74
C GLY A 300 -41.80 8.58 -15.63
N THR A 301 -40.65 8.77 -16.28
CA THR A 301 -39.96 10.03 -16.47
C THR A 301 -40.96 11.15 -16.77
N LYS A 302 -41.05 12.13 -15.86
CA LYS A 302 -41.61 13.45 -16.15
C LYS A 302 -40.53 14.37 -16.68
#